data_AF-A0A6L9XSE6-F1
#
_entry.id   AF-A0A6L9XSE6-F1
#
_cell.length_a   1.000
_cell.length_b   1.000
_cell.length_c   1.000
_cell.angle_alpha   90.00
_cell.angle_beta   90.00
_cell.angle_gamma   90.00
#
_symmetry.space_group_name_H-M   'P 1'
#
loop_
_entity.id
_entity.type
_entity.pdbx_description
1 polymer ?
#
loop_
_entity_poly.entity_id
_entity_poly.type
_entity_poly.pdbx_seq_one_letter_code
_entity_poly.pdbx_strand_id
1 'polypeptide(L)'
;MTEAIFAAGAVCWRVVDGKTMILVVHRTKYGDVTIPKGKVDPGETLPQTAVREILEETGLSVSLGVPLGMSTYPLSSGRDKIVHYWAAEVGDGAIARSTFVPNGEIAALEWVTIKKARGYLTYERDVEILDAFAKLLAEGVSTTFALIALRHGKATPPQTWDGPDSTRPLTERGVRQAASDVPTIEAWRPRRIVTSPAVRCVSTVAPLAASTGIVPKHESGISQEAYEQGEATVREVVGKRVRSRKTAVLCSHGPVLPEILREIALATGTVPGSYLGSAADLETGGFSVVHLSATNPSSGIIAIETYSPSV
;
A
#
# COMPACT_ATOMS: atom_id res chain seq x y z
N MET A 1 16.23 16.96 -20.25
CA MET A 1 16.43 16.01 -19.15
C MET A 1 15.97 14.65 -19.65
N THR A 2 16.84 13.65 -19.61
CA THR A 2 16.49 12.28 -19.99
C THR A 2 15.53 11.69 -18.94
N GLU A 3 14.50 10.97 -19.38
CA GLU A 3 13.48 10.40 -18.50
C GLU A 3 14.10 9.37 -17.53
N ALA A 4 13.74 9.46 -16.25
CA ALA A 4 14.26 8.56 -15.22
C ALA A 4 13.75 7.12 -15.42
N ILE A 5 14.54 6.13 -15.00
CA ILE A 5 14.11 4.73 -14.96
C ILE A 5 13.60 4.41 -13.55
N PHE A 6 12.33 4.09 -13.46
CA PHE A 6 11.70 3.69 -12.20
C PHE A 6 11.85 2.19 -11.92
N ALA A 7 11.99 1.88 -10.64
CA ALA A 7 12.10 0.53 -10.11
C ALA A 7 11.48 0.48 -8.73
N ALA A 8 11.12 -0.72 -8.28
CA ALA A 8 10.54 -0.94 -6.97
C ALA A 8 11.01 -2.27 -6.37
N GLY A 9 11.05 -2.33 -5.05
CA GLY A 9 11.45 -3.52 -4.30
C GLY A 9 10.99 -3.49 -2.86
N ALA A 10 11.43 -4.45 -2.06
CA ALA A 10 11.05 -4.51 -0.66
C ALA A 10 12.13 -5.13 0.24
N VAL A 11 12.26 -4.57 1.44
CA VAL A 11 12.94 -5.23 2.57
C VAL A 11 12.02 -6.33 3.08
N CYS A 12 12.20 -7.53 2.54
CA CYS A 12 11.49 -8.70 3.01
C CYS A 12 12.07 -9.18 4.33
N TRP A 13 11.23 -9.32 5.36
CA TRP A 13 11.66 -9.67 6.71
C TRP A 13 10.77 -10.73 7.35
N ARG A 14 11.31 -11.46 8.33
CA ARG A 14 10.56 -12.42 9.15
C ARG A 14 11.19 -12.54 10.54
N VAL A 15 10.47 -13.13 11.49
CA VAL A 15 11.02 -13.45 12.82
C VAL A 15 11.33 -14.94 12.90
N VAL A 16 12.56 -15.29 13.27
CA VAL A 16 12.97 -16.68 13.54
C VAL A 16 13.65 -16.71 14.90
N ASP A 17 13.16 -17.53 15.82
CA ASP A 17 13.66 -17.66 17.20
C ASP A 17 13.82 -16.30 17.91
N GLY A 18 12.81 -15.43 17.75
CA GLY A 18 12.80 -14.08 18.33
C GLY A 18 13.74 -13.07 17.67
N LYS A 19 14.40 -13.42 16.55
CA LYS A 19 15.30 -12.54 15.81
C LYS A 19 14.70 -12.12 14.48
N THR A 20 14.76 -10.83 14.19
CA THR A 20 14.42 -10.31 12.86
C THR A 20 15.49 -10.72 11.85
N MET A 21 15.04 -11.41 10.82
CA MET A 21 15.82 -11.84 9.67
C MET A 21 15.38 -11.06 8.44
N ILE A 22 16.35 -10.61 7.64
CA ILE A 22 16.19 -9.85 6.40
C ILE A 22 16.60 -10.74 5.24
N LEU A 23 15.81 -10.75 4.18
CA LEU A 23 16.16 -11.41 2.93
C LEU A 23 17.11 -10.53 2.12
N VAL A 24 18.22 -11.11 1.69
CA VAL A 24 19.10 -10.55 0.66
C VAL A 24 19.18 -11.49 -0.52
N VAL A 25 19.38 -10.93 -1.72
CA VAL A 25 19.54 -11.70 -2.96
C VAL A 25 20.96 -11.57 -3.50
N HIS A 26 21.53 -12.68 -3.92
CA HIS A 26 22.84 -12.76 -4.58
C HIS A 26 22.61 -12.79 -6.09
N ARG A 27 23.00 -11.73 -6.82
CA ARG A 27 22.69 -11.64 -8.26
C ARG A 27 23.79 -12.26 -9.11
N THR A 28 23.42 -13.24 -9.94
CA THR A 28 24.34 -14.03 -10.78
C THR A 28 25.15 -13.14 -11.72
N LYS A 29 24.49 -12.20 -12.39
CA LYS A 29 25.09 -11.36 -13.44
C LYS A 29 26.15 -10.39 -12.94
N TYR A 30 26.00 -9.89 -11.71
CA TYR A 30 26.81 -8.81 -11.17
C TYR A 30 27.75 -9.26 -10.04
N GLY A 31 27.49 -10.44 -9.45
CA GLY A 31 28.26 -10.94 -8.31
C GLY A 31 28.08 -10.10 -7.05
N ASP A 32 26.97 -9.36 -6.94
CA ASP A 32 26.67 -8.48 -5.83
C ASP A 32 25.49 -8.99 -4.99
N VAL A 33 25.33 -8.40 -3.81
CA VAL A 33 24.26 -8.70 -2.86
C VAL A 33 23.42 -7.45 -2.66
N THR A 34 22.12 -7.56 -2.89
CA THR A 34 21.20 -6.42 -2.82
C THR A 34 19.90 -6.77 -2.11
N ILE A 35 19.11 -5.73 -1.80
CA ILE A 35 17.67 -5.89 -1.53
C ILE A 35 16.98 -6.25 -2.86
N PRO A 36 16.03 -7.21 -2.88
CA PRO A 36 15.31 -7.60 -4.09
C PRO A 36 14.47 -6.44 -4.66
N LYS A 37 14.54 -6.26 -5.98
CA LYS A 37 13.93 -5.15 -6.74
C LYS A 37 14.05 -5.38 -8.24
N GLY A 38 13.15 -4.77 -8.99
CA GLY A 38 13.32 -4.66 -10.44
C GLY A 38 12.59 -3.47 -11.03
N LYS A 39 12.48 -3.45 -12.35
CA LYS A 39 12.07 -2.26 -13.10
C LYS A 39 10.55 -2.23 -13.21
N VAL A 40 10.01 -1.01 -13.24
CA VAL A 40 8.59 -0.82 -13.53
C VAL A 40 8.31 -1.19 -14.98
N ASP A 41 7.36 -2.10 -15.19
CA ASP A 41 6.89 -2.46 -16.52
C ASP A 41 5.85 -1.43 -17.02
N PRO A 42 5.67 -1.28 -18.34
CA PRO A 42 4.71 -0.34 -18.90
C PRO A 42 3.30 -0.54 -18.31
N GLY A 43 2.76 0.52 -17.70
CA GLY A 43 1.43 0.53 -17.11
C GLY A 43 1.35 0.04 -15.65
N GLU A 44 2.45 -0.43 -15.07
CA GLU A 44 2.47 -0.79 -13.64
C GLU A 44 2.65 0.43 -12.74
N THR A 45 2.11 0.31 -11.52
CA THR A 45 2.45 1.21 -10.42
C THR A 45 3.65 0.68 -9.64
N LEU A 46 4.36 1.54 -8.92
CA LEU A 46 5.50 1.13 -8.09
C LEU A 46 5.14 0.02 -7.06
N PRO A 47 4.00 0.09 -6.34
CA PRO A 47 3.61 -0.99 -5.43
C PRO A 47 3.34 -2.33 -6.15
N GLN A 48 2.71 -2.28 -7.32
CA GLN A 48 2.48 -3.47 -8.15
C GLN A 48 3.82 -4.10 -8.57
N THR A 49 4.73 -3.27 -9.09
CA THR A 49 6.08 -3.68 -9.47
C THR A 49 6.82 -4.29 -8.28
N ALA A 50 6.78 -3.68 -7.09
CA ALA A 50 7.45 -4.24 -5.91
C ALA A 50 6.97 -5.67 -5.63
N VAL A 51 5.66 -5.91 -5.58
CA VAL A 51 5.12 -7.24 -5.29
C VAL A 51 5.46 -8.25 -6.39
N ARG A 52 5.37 -7.86 -7.66
CA ARG A 52 5.75 -8.71 -8.80
C ARG A 52 7.22 -9.10 -8.74
N GLU A 53 8.10 -8.12 -8.58
CA GLU A 53 9.56 -8.33 -8.56
C GLU A 53 9.98 -9.20 -7.37
N ILE A 54 9.38 -9.02 -6.18
CA ILE A 54 9.63 -9.93 -5.06
C ILE A 54 9.21 -11.36 -5.41
N LEU A 55 8.06 -11.55 -6.07
CA LEU A 55 7.62 -12.88 -6.48
C LEU A 55 8.56 -13.50 -7.53
N GLU A 56 9.01 -12.72 -8.52
CA GLU A 56 9.90 -13.19 -9.60
C GLU A 56 11.30 -13.52 -9.08
N GLU A 57 11.92 -12.64 -8.30
CA GLU A 57 13.29 -12.83 -7.81
C GLU A 57 13.37 -13.85 -6.67
N THR A 58 12.32 -14.00 -5.87
CA THR A 58 12.39 -14.74 -4.60
C THR A 58 11.35 -15.85 -4.43
N GLY A 59 10.41 -15.98 -5.37
CA GLY A 59 9.29 -16.91 -5.26
C GLY A 59 8.31 -16.59 -4.11
N LEU A 60 8.48 -15.47 -3.41
CA LEU A 60 7.66 -15.12 -2.24
C LEU A 60 6.46 -14.27 -2.62
N SER A 61 5.27 -14.76 -2.30
CA SER A 61 4.05 -13.94 -2.32
C SER A 61 3.98 -13.10 -1.04
N VAL A 62 4.16 -11.79 -1.17
CA VAL A 62 4.20 -10.84 -0.05
C VAL A 62 3.03 -9.84 -0.10
N SER A 63 2.84 -9.12 1.00
CA SER A 63 2.04 -7.90 1.05
C SER A 63 2.92 -6.77 1.56
N LEU A 64 2.80 -5.59 0.96
CA LEU A 64 3.57 -4.43 1.37
C LEU A 64 3.08 -3.89 2.71
N GLY A 65 4.04 -3.43 3.51
CA GLY A 65 3.85 -2.62 4.71
C GLY A 65 4.25 -1.18 4.43
N VAL A 66 4.87 -0.55 5.42
CA VAL A 66 5.30 0.87 5.35
C VAL A 66 6.32 1.14 4.25
N PRO A 67 6.27 2.31 3.58
CA PRO A 67 7.34 2.75 2.69
C PRO A 67 8.62 3.04 3.48
N LEU A 68 9.77 2.70 2.91
CA LEU A 68 11.10 2.84 3.52
C LEU A 68 11.96 3.92 2.85
N GLY A 69 11.43 4.60 1.84
CA GLY A 69 12.12 5.64 1.10
C GLY A 69 12.52 5.19 -0.31
N MET A 70 13.46 5.94 -0.90
CA MET A 70 13.94 5.70 -2.26
C MET A 70 15.45 5.85 -2.36
N SER A 71 16.05 5.17 -3.33
CA SER A 71 17.44 5.38 -3.72
C SER A 71 17.52 5.93 -5.15
N THR A 72 18.38 6.92 -5.39
CA THR A 72 18.59 7.52 -6.71
C THR A 72 20.06 7.44 -7.11
N TYR A 73 20.35 6.95 -8.30
CA TYR A 73 21.72 6.87 -8.81
C TYR A 73 21.79 6.91 -10.34
N PRO A 74 22.86 7.50 -10.92
CA PRO A 74 23.02 7.59 -12.36
C PRO A 74 23.36 6.22 -12.97
N LEU A 75 22.83 5.96 -14.16
CA LEU A 75 23.20 4.83 -15.00
C LEU A 75 24.23 5.25 -16.05
N SER A 76 24.97 4.27 -16.57
CA SER A 76 25.91 4.48 -17.70
C SER A 76 25.24 5.07 -18.95
N SER A 77 23.91 4.92 -19.08
CA SER A 77 23.13 5.56 -20.15
C SER A 77 22.92 7.07 -19.97
N GLY A 78 23.42 7.69 -18.89
CA GLY A 78 23.15 9.10 -18.57
C GLY A 78 21.72 9.38 -18.10
N ARG A 79 21.01 8.34 -17.63
CA ARG A 79 19.68 8.43 -17.00
C ARG A 79 19.82 8.14 -15.53
N ASP A 80 18.99 8.77 -14.70
CA ASP A 80 18.88 8.37 -13.30
C ASP A 80 17.99 7.14 -13.15
N LYS A 81 18.37 6.25 -12.26
CA LYS A 81 17.53 5.17 -11.76
C LYS A 81 17.03 5.53 -10.37
N ILE A 82 15.70 5.48 -10.20
CA ILE A 82 15.01 5.76 -8.94
C ILE A 82 14.33 4.48 -8.50
N VAL A 83 14.66 4.00 -7.29
CA VAL A 83 14.10 2.76 -6.73
C VAL A 83 13.32 3.08 -5.47
N HIS A 84 12.06 2.71 -5.41
CA HIS A 84 11.23 2.82 -4.20
C HIS A 84 11.18 1.51 -3.43
N TYR A 85 11.20 1.58 -2.11
CA TYR A 85 11.20 0.39 -1.25
C TYR A 85 10.10 0.44 -0.19
N TRP A 86 9.57 -0.74 0.12
CA TRP A 86 8.64 -0.97 1.22
C TRP A 86 9.16 -2.05 2.16
N ALA A 87 8.66 -2.08 3.40
CA ALA A 87 8.79 -3.26 4.24
C ALA A 87 7.83 -4.35 3.74
N ALA A 88 8.22 -5.63 3.82
CA ALA A 88 7.33 -6.75 3.51
C ALA A 88 7.53 -7.88 4.52
N GLU A 89 6.53 -8.12 5.36
CA GLU A 89 6.58 -9.24 6.31
C GLU A 89 6.28 -10.56 5.59
N VAL A 90 7.14 -11.55 5.78
CA VAL A 90 7.04 -12.87 5.15
C VAL A 90 6.71 -13.91 6.20
N GLY A 91 5.44 -14.34 6.21
CA GLY A 91 4.97 -15.41 7.10
C GLY A 91 5.39 -16.81 6.63
N ASP A 92 5.36 -17.78 7.55
CA ASP A 92 5.79 -19.17 7.31
C ASP A 92 5.07 -19.83 6.13
N GLY A 93 3.79 -19.52 5.93
CA GLY A 93 3.03 -20.03 4.78
C GLY A 93 3.56 -19.53 3.43
N ALA A 94 4.09 -18.30 3.36
CA ALA A 94 4.72 -17.79 2.14
C ALA A 94 6.09 -18.45 1.90
N ILE A 95 6.86 -18.69 2.97
CA ILE A 95 8.12 -19.44 2.89
C ILE A 95 7.87 -20.87 2.38
N ALA A 96 6.90 -21.57 2.96
CA ALA A 96 6.58 -22.95 2.59
C ALA A 96 6.05 -23.10 1.15
N ARG A 97 5.49 -22.03 0.58
CA ARG A 97 5.00 -21.99 -0.82
C ARG A 97 5.99 -21.31 -1.77
N SER A 98 7.15 -20.88 -1.30
CA SER A 98 8.14 -20.24 -2.16
C SER A 98 8.53 -21.18 -3.29
N THR A 99 8.50 -20.66 -4.52
CA THR A 99 8.84 -21.40 -5.73
C THR A 99 10.23 -21.07 -6.26
N PHE A 100 11.07 -20.41 -5.45
CA PHE A 100 12.38 -19.96 -5.90
C PHE A 100 13.27 -21.11 -6.34
N VAL A 101 13.85 -20.94 -7.53
CA VAL A 101 14.93 -21.78 -8.05
C VAL A 101 16.02 -20.83 -8.57
N PRO A 102 17.29 -21.03 -8.18
CA PRO A 102 18.41 -20.28 -8.73
C PRO A 102 18.39 -20.24 -10.25
N ASN A 103 18.62 -19.05 -10.81
CA ASN A 103 18.54 -18.82 -12.24
C ASN A 103 19.63 -17.83 -12.72
N GLY A 104 19.57 -17.46 -13.99
CA GLY A 104 20.56 -16.56 -14.61
C GLY A 104 20.57 -15.14 -14.03
N GLU A 105 19.57 -14.75 -13.24
CA GLU A 105 19.45 -13.46 -12.59
C GLU A 105 19.82 -13.54 -11.11
N ILE A 106 19.22 -14.47 -10.37
CA ILE A 106 19.43 -14.64 -8.92
C ILE A 106 20.06 -16.02 -8.63
N ALA A 107 21.27 -16.00 -8.07
CA ALA A 107 22.03 -17.20 -7.74
C ALA A 107 21.58 -17.82 -6.41
N ALA A 108 21.23 -17.00 -5.43
CA ALA A 108 20.85 -17.46 -4.11
C ALA A 108 20.01 -16.43 -3.35
N LEU A 109 19.20 -16.95 -2.42
CA LEU A 109 18.50 -16.20 -1.40
C LEU A 109 19.13 -16.49 -0.04
N GLU A 110 19.28 -15.46 0.80
CA GLU A 110 19.79 -15.64 2.14
C GLU A 110 19.00 -14.82 3.16
N TRP A 111 18.60 -15.48 4.26
CA TRP A 111 17.99 -14.83 5.41
C TRP A 111 19.05 -14.53 6.46
N VAL A 112 19.34 -13.26 6.71
CA VAL A 112 20.42 -12.83 7.59
C VAL A 112 19.92 -11.86 8.66
N THR A 113 20.64 -11.70 9.77
CA THR A 113 20.29 -10.66 10.75
C THR A 113 20.52 -9.27 10.16
N ILE A 114 19.89 -8.22 10.71
CA ILE A 114 20.12 -6.83 10.29
C ILE A 114 21.62 -6.48 10.30
N LYS A 115 22.35 -6.88 11.36
CA LYS A 115 23.80 -6.65 11.45
C LYS A 115 24.57 -7.29 10.30
N LYS A 116 24.19 -8.52 9.91
CA LYS A 116 24.82 -9.21 8.78
C LYS A 116 24.43 -8.58 7.45
N ALA A 117 23.15 -8.25 7.24
CA ALA A 117 22.68 -7.56 6.04
C ALA A 117 23.47 -6.28 5.78
N ARG A 118 23.71 -5.45 6.80
CA ARG A 118 24.56 -4.24 6.68
C ARG A 118 25.97 -4.53 6.15
N GLY A 119 26.55 -5.67 6.51
CA GLY A 119 27.88 -6.07 6.03
C GLY A 119 27.88 -6.83 4.70
N TYR A 120 26.72 -7.34 4.25
CA TYR A 120 26.58 -8.11 3.02
C TYR A 120 26.17 -7.23 1.84
N LEU A 121 25.27 -6.28 2.07
CA LEU A 121 24.77 -5.40 1.01
C LEU A 121 25.93 -4.66 0.36
N THR A 122 26.03 -4.80 -0.96
CA THR A 122 27.16 -4.28 -1.74
C THR A 122 27.11 -2.76 -1.90
N TYR A 123 25.91 -2.18 -1.81
CA TYR A 123 25.70 -0.76 -2.05
C TYR A 123 25.21 -0.05 -0.78
N GLU A 124 25.87 1.07 -0.44
CA GLU A 124 25.51 1.90 0.72
C GLU A 124 24.03 2.35 0.69
N ARG A 125 23.51 2.70 -0.49
CA ARG A 125 22.10 3.07 -0.66
C ARG A 125 21.11 1.97 -0.23
N ASP A 126 21.48 0.69 -0.35
CA ASP A 126 20.62 -0.40 0.12
C ASP A 126 20.74 -0.54 1.65
N VAL A 127 21.91 -0.20 2.22
CA VAL A 127 22.12 -0.11 3.68
C VAL A 127 21.29 1.02 4.29
N GLU A 128 21.18 2.18 3.62
CA GLU A 128 20.33 3.30 4.05
C GLU A 128 18.85 2.88 4.15
N ILE A 129 18.35 2.11 3.17
CA ILE A 129 16.99 1.57 3.18
C ILE A 129 16.80 0.54 4.30
N LEU A 130 17.79 -0.33 4.52
CA LEU A 130 17.79 -1.26 5.64
C LEU A 130 17.78 -0.53 6.99
N ASP A 131 18.49 0.59 7.10
CA ASP A 131 18.57 1.40 8.31
C ASP A 131 17.27 2.13 8.60
N ALA A 132 16.57 2.61 7.57
CA ALA A 132 15.21 3.12 7.70
C ALA A 132 14.27 2.06 8.32
N PHE A 133 14.36 0.81 7.86
CA PHE A 133 13.59 -0.29 8.46
C PHE A 133 14.04 -0.61 9.89
N ALA A 134 15.35 -0.66 10.15
CA ALA A 134 15.88 -0.94 11.48
C ALA A 134 15.46 0.11 12.52
N LYS A 135 15.33 1.38 12.10
CA LYS A 135 14.82 2.46 12.95
C LYS A 135 13.37 2.20 13.39
N LEU A 136 12.51 1.79 12.47
CA LEU A 136 11.12 1.45 12.78
C LEU A 136 11.04 0.31 13.81
N LEU A 137 11.87 -0.72 13.67
CA LEU A 137 11.95 -1.81 14.63
C LEU A 137 12.39 -1.33 16.02
N ALA A 138 13.36 -0.42 16.09
CA ALA A 138 13.80 0.17 17.36
C ALA A 138 12.70 0.99 18.04
N GLU A 139 11.78 1.56 17.26
CA GLU A 139 10.58 2.27 17.74
C GLU A 139 9.40 1.31 18.06
N GLY A 140 9.62 -0.01 17.96
CA GLY A 140 8.62 -1.04 18.24
C GLY A 140 7.61 -1.26 17.10
N VAL A 141 7.88 -0.73 15.91
CA VAL A 141 7.05 -0.87 14.71
C VAL A 141 7.65 -1.95 13.81
N SER A 142 7.12 -3.17 13.90
CA SER A 142 7.52 -4.27 13.01
C SER A 142 6.41 -4.63 12.04
N THR A 143 5.34 -5.25 12.54
CA THR A 143 4.16 -5.58 11.72
C THR A 143 3.27 -4.36 11.59
N THR A 144 2.92 -4.01 10.35
CA THR A 144 1.98 -2.94 10.04
C THR A 144 0.77 -3.46 9.28
N PHE A 145 -0.30 -2.67 9.30
CA PHE A 145 -1.49 -2.85 8.48
C PHE A 145 -1.92 -1.50 7.92
N ALA A 146 -2.73 -1.50 6.85
CA ALA A 146 -3.15 -0.26 6.21
C ALA A 146 -4.65 -0.01 6.29
N LEU A 147 -5.06 1.23 6.51
CA LEU A 147 -6.42 1.68 6.21
C LEU A 147 -6.38 2.51 4.93
N ILE A 148 -7.03 1.99 3.89
CA ILE A 148 -7.00 2.56 2.54
C ILE A 148 -8.27 3.39 2.36
N ALA A 149 -8.16 4.71 2.39
CA ALA A 149 -9.26 5.62 2.12
C ALA A 149 -9.37 5.82 0.60
N LEU A 150 -10.46 5.35 0.01
CA LEU A 150 -10.68 5.35 -1.44
C LEU A 150 -11.85 6.29 -1.78
N ARG A 151 -11.60 7.27 -2.64
CA ARG A 151 -12.68 8.07 -3.23
C ARG A 151 -13.34 7.25 -4.34
N HIS A 152 -14.67 7.23 -4.38
CA HIS A 152 -15.37 6.60 -5.50
C HIS A 152 -14.88 7.13 -6.86
N GLY A 153 -14.93 6.28 -7.89
CA GLY A 153 -14.60 6.66 -9.27
C GLY A 153 -15.52 7.74 -9.82
N LYS A 154 -15.17 8.31 -10.98
CA LYS A 154 -15.97 9.36 -11.61
C LYS A 154 -17.42 8.89 -11.82
N ALA A 155 -18.36 9.61 -11.22
CA ALA A 155 -19.80 9.34 -11.33
C ALA A 155 -20.49 10.34 -12.26
N THR A 156 -21.66 9.97 -12.78
CA THR A 156 -22.53 10.86 -13.55
C THR A 156 -22.75 12.16 -12.76
N PRO A 157 -22.70 13.36 -13.39
CA PRO A 157 -22.94 14.62 -12.69
C PRO A 157 -24.32 14.65 -12.00
N PRO A 158 -24.44 15.28 -10.81
CA PRO A 158 -25.72 15.38 -10.12
C PRO A 158 -26.78 16.13 -10.95
N GLN A 159 -26.38 17.14 -11.72
CA GLN A 159 -27.29 17.98 -12.50
C GLN A 159 -27.98 17.25 -13.66
N THR A 160 -27.44 16.10 -14.07
CA THR A 160 -27.94 15.31 -15.21
C THR A 160 -28.49 13.97 -14.75
N TRP A 161 -28.83 13.82 -13.46
CA TRP A 161 -29.36 12.59 -12.90
C TRP A 161 -30.72 12.84 -12.25
N ASP A 162 -31.75 12.15 -12.75
CA ASP A 162 -33.13 12.38 -12.33
C ASP A 162 -33.53 11.60 -11.06
N GLY A 163 -32.67 10.70 -10.57
CA GLY A 163 -32.91 9.90 -9.37
C GLY A 163 -32.26 10.48 -8.10
N PRO A 164 -32.45 9.82 -6.93
CA PRO A 164 -31.73 10.19 -5.72
C PRO A 164 -30.20 10.15 -5.92
N ASP A 165 -29.45 11.09 -5.33
CA ASP A 165 -27.99 11.18 -5.52
C ASP A 165 -27.27 9.86 -5.22
N SER A 166 -27.73 9.14 -4.19
CA SER A 166 -27.18 7.84 -3.78
C SER A 166 -27.26 6.75 -4.87
N THR A 167 -28.15 6.90 -5.85
CA THR A 167 -28.33 5.96 -6.96
C THR A 167 -27.45 6.24 -8.18
N ARG A 168 -26.71 7.36 -8.18
CA ARG A 168 -25.89 7.77 -9.31
C ARG A 168 -24.83 6.72 -9.66
N PRO A 169 -24.76 6.27 -10.92
CA PRO A 169 -23.77 5.31 -11.36
C PRO A 169 -22.41 5.95 -11.64
N LEU A 170 -21.40 5.11 -11.79
CA LEU A 170 -20.13 5.50 -12.39
C LEU A 170 -20.31 5.83 -13.87
N THR A 171 -19.51 6.77 -14.38
CA THR A 171 -19.32 6.93 -15.83
C THR A 171 -18.38 5.83 -16.35
N GLU A 172 -18.24 5.70 -17.67
CA GLU A 172 -17.24 4.80 -18.26
C GLU A 172 -15.82 5.06 -17.73
N ARG A 173 -15.45 6.34 -17.55
CA ARG A 173 -14.17 6.70 -16.92
C ARG A 173 -14.09 6.16 -15.50
N GLY A 174 -15.13 6.34 -14.69
CA GLY A 174 -15.16 5.82 -13.32
C GLY A 174 -15.03 4.30 -13.25
N VAL A 175 -15.63 3.58 -14.20
CA VAL A 175 -15.46 2.12 -14.32
C VAL A 175 -14.01 1.75 -14.64
N ARG A 176 -13.36 2.46 -15.57
CA ARG A 176 -11.94 2.23 -15.89
C ARG A 176 -11.04 2.53 -14.69
N GLN A 177 -11.29 3.61 -13.95
CA GLN A 177 -10.56 3.97 -12.72
C GLN A 177 -10.66 2.85 -11.69
N ALA A 178 -11.89 2.41 -11.40
CA ALA A 178 -12.14 1.33 -10.44
C ALA A 178 -11.40 0.03 -10.79
N ALA A 179 -11.30 -0.31 -12.08
CA ALA A 179 -10.56 -1.48 -12.54
C ALA A 179 -9.04 -1.29 -12.46
N SER A 180 -8.53 -0.09 -12.79
CA SER A 180 -7.10 0.19 -12.80
C SER A 180 -6.46 0.25 -11.41
N ASP A 181 -7.25 0.57 -10.38
CA ASP A 181 -6.75 0.66 -9.01
C ASP A 181 -6.52 -0.72 -8.36
N VAL A 182 -7.17 -1.78 -8.89
CA VAL A 182 -7.16 -3.13 -8.28
C VAL A 182 -5.74 -3.66 -8.06
N PRO A 183 -4.84 -3.70 -9.07
CA PRO A 183 -3.51 -4.29 -8.88
C PRO A 183 -2.69 -3.53 -7.84
N THR A 184 -2.86 -2.20 -7.77
CA THR A 184 -2.15 -1.37 -6.81
C THR A 184 -2.68 -1.61 -5.39
N ILE A 185 -4.00 -1.55 -5.18
CA ILE A 185 -4.60 -1.78 -3.86
C ILE A 185 -4.31 -3.20 -3.33
N GLU A 186 -4.26 -4.20 -4.21
CA GLU A 186 -3.93 -5.57 -3.85
C GLU A 186 -2.51 -5.74 -3.32
N ALA A 187 -1.58 -4.82 -3.59
CA ALA A 187 -0.22 -4.85 -3.06
C ALA A 187 -0.20 -4.85 -1.51
N TRP A 188 -1.19 -4.24 -0.86
CA TRP A 188 -1.34 -4.25 0.62
C TRP A 188 -2.27 -5.37 1.13
N ARG A 189 -2.78 -6.22 0.23
CA ARG A 189 -3.58 -7.42 0.52
C ARG A 189 -4.72 -7.17 1.53
N PRO A 190 -5.71 -6.32 1.17
CA PRO A 190 -6.83 -6.02 2.07
C PRO A 190 -7.55 -7.30 2.51
N ARG A 191 -8.05 -7.27 3.74
CA ARG A 191 -8.87 -8.35 4.35
C ARG A 191 -10.33 -7.93 4.53
N ARG A 192 -10.63 -6.67 4.26
CA ARG A 192 -11.97 -6.12 4.36
C ARG A 192 -12.17 -5.00 3.37
N ILE A 193 -13.34 -4.99 2.75
CA ILE A 193 -13.85 -3.86 1.98
C ILE A 193 -15.06 -3.32 2.74
N VAL A 194 -15.03 -2.03 3.08
CA VAL A 194 -16.15 -1.27 3.63
C VAL A 194 -16.45 -0.16 2.65
N THR A 195 -17.70 0.00 2.28
CA THR A 195 -18.10 0.97 1.26
C THR A 195 -19.38 1.67 1.67
N SER A 196 -19.49 2.95 1.34
CA SER A 196 -20.78 3.65 1.39
C SER A 196 -21.81 2.90 0.52
N PRO A 197 -23.09 2.83 0.92
CA PRO A 197 -24.14 2.14 0.16
C PRO A 197 -24.47 2.81 -1.19
N ALA A 198 -24.02 4.05 -1.44
CA ALA A 198 -24.22 4.73 -2.72
C ALA A 198 -23.68 3.90 -3.90
N VAL A 199 -24.45 3.81 -4.99
CA VAL A 199 -24.17 2.98 -6.16
C VAL A 199 -22.76 3.22 -6.70
N ARG A 200 -22.34 4.47 -6.88
CA ARG A 200 -20.97 4.82 -7.28
C ARG A 200 -19.88 4.24 -6.39
N CYS A 201 -20.07 4.18 -5.06
CA CYS A 201 -19.08 3.62 -4.13
C CYS A 201 -19.06 2.09 -4.22
N VAL A 202 -20.24 1.46 -4.29
CA VAL A 202 -20.37 0.00 -4.45
C VAL A 202 -19.75 -0.46 -5.77
N SER A 203 -20.06 0.22 -6.88
CA SER A 203 -19.48 -0.06 -8.18
C SER A 203 -17.97 0.19 -8.24
N THR A 204 -17.44 1.15 -7.46
CA THR A 204 -15.99 1.42 -7.42
C THR A 204 -15.24 0.24 -6.82
N VAL A 205 -15.76 -0.38 -5.76
CA VAL A 205 -15.08 -1.50 -5.09
C VAL A 205 -15.39 -2.86 -5.72
N ALA A 206 -16.33 -2.95 -6.65
CA ALA A 206 -16.78 -4.21 -7.23
C ALA A 206 -15.65 -4.98 -7.96
N PRO A 207 -14.78 -4.35 -8.79
CA PRO A 207 -13.65 -5.06 -9.40
C PRO A 207 -12.68 -5.63 -8.36
N LEU A 208 -12.35 -4.85 -7.32
CA LEU A 208 -11.50 -5.29 -6.22
C LEU A 208 -12.14 -6.46 -5.43
N ALA A 209 -13.45 -6.39 -5.18
CA ALA A 209 -14.19 -7.45 -4.51
C ALA A 209 -14.18 -8.75 -5.32
N ALA A 210 -14.32 -8.67 -6.63
CA ALA A 210 -14.25 -9.83 -7.53
C ALA A 210 -12.85 -10.45 -7.54
N SER A 211 -11.80 -9.62 -7.64
CA SER A 211 -10.40 -10.09 -7.65
C SER A 211 -9.97 -10.72 -6.32
N THR A 212 -10.35 -10.11 -5.20
CA THR A 212 -9.97 -10.57 -3.86
C THR A 212 -10.90 -11.64 -3.26
N GLY A 213 -12.09 -11.82 -3.83
CA GLY A 213 -13.16 -12.66 -3.27
C GLY A 213 -13.78 -12.09 -1.98
N ILE A 214 -13.51 -10.83 -1.63
CA ILE A 214 -14.01 -10.20 -0.40
C ILE A 214 -15.38 -9.58 -0.66
N VAL A 215 -16.40 -10.05 0.07
CA VAL A 215 -17.74 -9.45 0.05
C VAL A 215 -17.70 -8.05 0.70
N PRO A 216 -18.02 -6.96 -0.04
CA PRO A 216 -18.05 -5.62 0.52
C PRO A 216 -19.10 -5.47 1.62
N LYS A 217 -18.73 -4.81 2.72
CA LYS A 217 -19.69 -4.40 3.75
C LYS A 217 -20.23 -3.01 3.42
N HIS A 218 -21.53 -2.90 3.21
CA HIS A 218 -22.18 -1.60 3.08
C HIS A 218 -22.28 -0.94 4.46
N GLU A 219 -21.92 0.34 4.54
CA GLU A 219 -21.86 1.08 5.80
C GLU A 219 -22.38 2.51 5.60
N SER A 220 -23.59 2.79 6.11
CA SER A 220 -24.23 4.11 5.99
C SER A 220 -23.48 5.19 6.77
N GLY A 221 -22.78 4.82 7.85
CA GLY A 221 -21.99 5.73 8.69
C GLY A 221 -20.83 6.44 7.98
N ILE A 222 -20.46 6.00 6.77
CA ILE A 222 -19.47 6.65 5.90
C ILE A 222 -20.07 7.11 4.56
N SER A 223 -21.39 7.30 4.51
CA SER A 223 -22.09 7.85 3.34
C SER A 223 -22.09 9.38 3.34
N GLN A 224 -22.19 9.99 2.16
CA GLN A 224 -22.31 11.44 2.04
C GLN A 224 -23.64 11.94 2.61
N GLU A 225 -24.73 11.21 2.39
CA GLU A 225 -26.06 11.57 2.90
C GLU A 225 -26.08 11.66 4.43
N ALA A 226 -25.60 10.61 5.12
CA ALA A 226 -25.50 10.63 6.58
C ALA A 226 -24.57 11.75 7.07
N TYR A 227 -23.50 12.05 6.33
CA TYR A 227 -22.57 13.12 6.68
C TYR A 227 -23.24 14.50 6.60
N GLU A 228 -23.97 14.78 5.52
CA GLU A 228 -24.68 16.04 5.32
C GLU A 228 -25.83 16.23 6.32
N GLN A 229 -26.44 15.14 6.78
CA GLN A 229 -27.50 15.15 7.80
C GLN A 229 -26.97 15.19 9.25
N GLY A 230 -25.65 15.07 9.44
CA GLY A 230 -25.05 14.99 10.79
C GLY A 230 -25.26 13.65 11.51
N GLU A 231 -25.63 12.61 10.77
CA GLU A 231 -25.91 11.25 11.26
C GLU A 231 -24.74 10.27 11.01
N ALA A 232 -23.67 10.71 10.35
CA ALA A 232 -22.52 9.86 10.05
C ALA A 232 -21.79 9.38 11.31
N THR A 233 -21.50 8.08 11.36
CA THR A 233 -20.78 7.41 12.47
C THR A 233 -19.33 7.07 12.10
N VAL A 234 -18.64 7.98 11.39
CA VAL A 234 -17.28 7.77 10.86
C VAL A 234 -16.31 7.27 11.94
N ARG A 235 -16.35 7.87 13.14
CA ARG A 235 -15.56 7.46 14.31
C ARG A 235 -15.70 5.98 14.65
N GLU A 236 -16.93 5.48 14.68
CA GLU A 236 -17.21 4.09 15.07
C GLU A 236 -16.69 3.11 14.01
N VAL A 237 -16.92 3.43 12.73
CA VAL A 237 -16.48 2.65 11.59
C VAL A 237 -14.96 2.58 11.55
N VAL A 238 -14.28 3.73 11.61
CA VAL A 238 -12.82 3.83 11.60
C VAL A 238 -12.21 3.16 12.83
N GLY A 239 -12.70 3.48 14.04
CA GLY A 239 -12.21 2.90 15.28
C GLY A 239 -12.31 1.37 15.29
N LYS A 240 -13.38 0.80 14.72
CA LYS A 240 -13.50 -0.66 14.55
C LYS A 240 -12.44 -1.24 13.59
N ARG A 241 -12.05 -0.51 12.54
CA ARG A 241 -10.98 -0.93 11.62
C ARG A 241 -9.60 -0.85 12.26
N VAL A 242 -9.28 0.26 12.94
CA VAL A 242 -8.03 0.43 13.69
C VAL A 242 -7.86 -0.69 14.71
N ARG A 243 -8.88 -0.96 15.54
CA ARG A 243 -8.83 -2.05 16.53
C ARG A 243 -8.68 -3.45 15.92
N SER A 244 -9.15 -3.66 14.69
CA SER A 244 -9.07 -4.97 14.05
C SER A 244 -7.66 -5.32 13.55
N ARG A 245 -6.78 -4.33 13.39
CA ARG A 245 -5.39 -4.49 12.92
C ARG A 245 -5.27 -5.32 11.63
N LYS A 246 -6.21 -5.12 10.72
CA LYS A 246 -6.27 -5.80 9.43
C LYS A 246 -6.40 -4.76 8.34
N THR A 247 -5.65 -4.95 7.26
CA THR A 247 -5.71 -4.04 6.12
C THR A 247 -7.14 -3.98 5.57
N ALA A 248 -7.66 -2.77 5.38
CA ALA A 248 -9.04 -2.56 4.95
C ALA A 248 -9.17 -1.38 3.99
N VAL A 249 -10.03 -1.54 2.98
CA VAL A 249 -10.45 -0.45 2.11
C VAL A 249 -11.73 0.19 2.66
N LEU A 250 -11.75 1.52 2.71
CA LEU A 250 -12.90 2.35 3.06
C LEU A 250 -13.23 3.22 1.85
N CYS A 251 -14.21 2.80 1.05
CA CYS A 251 -14.66 3.57 -0.11
C CYS A 251 -15.76 4.56 0.30
N SER A 252 -15.54 5.85 0.05
CA SER A 252 -16.42 6.93 0.46
C SER A 252 -16.35 8.13 -0.51
N HIS A 253 -16.78 9.30 -0.04
CA HIS A 253 -17.03 10.50 -0.83
C HIS A 253 -16.08 11.63 -0.45
N GLY A 254 -15.87 12.58 -1.37
CA GLY A 254 -15.01 13.75 -1.15
C GLY A 254 -15.21 14.44 0.20
N PRO A 255 -16.44 14.81 0.60
CA PRO A 255 -16.68 15.48 1.89
C PRO A 255 -16.41 14.62 3.13
N VAL A 256 -16.42 13.29 3.00
CA VAL A 256 -16.32 12.34 4.12
C VAL A 256 -14.88 11.87 4.35
N LEU A 257 -14.05 11.85 3.29
CA LEU A 257 -12.65 11.41 3.36
C LEU A 257 -11.80 12.19 4.37
N PRO A 258 -11.91 13.52 4.51
CA PRO A 258 -11.21 14.26 5.56
C PRO A 258 -11.55 13.76 6.96
N GLU A 259 -12.82 13.44 7.21
CA GLU A 259 -13.25 12.91 8.51
C GLU A 259 -12.75 11.48 8.75
N ILE A 260 -12.68 10.65 7.70
CA ILE A 260 -12.08 9.31 7.79
C ILE A 260 -10.61 9.44 8.24
N LEU A 261 -9.80 10.28 7.58
CA LEU A 261 -8.39 10.43 7.93
C LEU A 261 -8.19 11.07 9.31
N ARG A 262 -9.04 12.05 9.67
CA ARG A 262 -9.06 12.64 11.01
C ARG A 262 -9.34 11.59 12.08
N GLU A 263 -10.37 10.77 11.90
CA GLU A 263 -10.73 9.75 12.88
C GLU A 263 -9.70 8.61 12.94
N ILE A 264 -8.94 8.35 11.86
CA ILE A 264 -7.77 7.46 11.94
C ILE A 264 -6.72 8.08 12.87
N ALA A 265 -6.36 9.35 12.63
CA ALA A 265 -5.37 10.05 13.46
C ALA A 265 -5.78 10.09 14.94
N LEU A 266 -7.03 10.44 15.23
CA LEU A 266 -7.56 10.46 16.59
C LEU A 266 -7.53 9.07 17.24
N ALA A 267 -7.96 8.02 16.50
CA ALA A 267 -7.97 6.65 17.01
C ALA A 267 -6.57 6.08 17.28
N THR A 268 -5.53 6.66 16.68
CA THR A 268 -4.12 6.27 16.88
C THR A 268 -3.32 7.27 17.71
N GLY A 269 -3.96 8.30 18.27
CA GLY A 269 -3.29 9.33 19.08
C GLY A 269 -2.34 10.23 18.27
N THR A 270 -2.48 10.25 16.95
CA THR A 270 -1.69 11.09 16.05
C THR A 270 -2.23 12.51 16.06
N VAL A 271 -1.34 13.49 16.24
CA VAL A 271 -1.70 14.91 16.19
C VAL A 271 -2.17 15.27 14.77
N PRO A 272 -3.41 15.76 14.60
CA PRO A 272 -3.89 16.18 13.29
C PRO A 272 -3.07 17.35 12.73
N GLY A 273 -2.85 17.35 11.42
CA GLY A 273 -2.14 18.42 10.72
C GLY A 273 -2.57 18.53 9.25
N SER A 274 -2.01 19.51 8.54
CA SER A 274 -2.35 19.79 7.13
C SER A 274 -2.12 18.61 6.19
N TYR A 275 -1.16 17.74 6.51
CA TYR A 275 -0.86 16.52 5.74
C TYR A 275 -2.07 15.58 5.62
N LEU A 276 -2.97 15.53 6.63
CA LEU A 276 -4.21 14.75 6.55
C LEU A 276 -5.18 15.35 5.53
N GLY A 277 -5.24 16.68 5.45
CA GLY A 277 -6.03 17.37 4.43
C GLY A 277 -5.54 17.06 3.02
N SER A 278 -4.21 17.12 2.81
CA SER A 278 -3.59 16.75 1.53
C SER A 278 -3.82 15.28 1.15
N ALA A 279 -3.79 14.37 2.12
CA ALA A 279 -4.10 12.96 1.88
C ALA A 279 -5.60 12.69 1.66
N ALA A 280 -6.49 13.56 2.13
CA ALA A 280 -7.92 13.43 1.91
C ALA A 280 -8.40 14.10 0.61
N ASP A 281 -7.61 15.02 0.03
CA ASP A 281 -7.90 15.71 -1.22
C ASP A 281 -7.63 14.82 -2.44
N LEU A 282 -8.40 13.73 -2.51
CA LEU A 282 -8.27 12.69 -3.53
C LEU A 282 -9.10 13.05 -4.75
N GLU A 283 -8.56 12.92 -5.95
CA GLU A 283 -9.37 12.91 -7.17
C GLU A 283 -10.37 11.74 -7.17
N THR A 284 -11.41 11.77 -8.01
CA THR A 284 -12.32 10.61 -8.13
C THR A 284 -11.56 9.40 -8.64
N GLY A 285 -11.60 8.28 -7.91
CA GLY A 285 -10.76 7.10 -8.14
C GLY A 285 -9.41 7.15 -7.42
N GLY A 286 -9.03 8.27 -6.80
CA GLY A 286 -7.82 8.35 -6.00
C GLY A 286 -7.98 7.68 -4.63
N PHE A 287 -6.87 7.24 -4.05
CA PHE A 287 -6.84 6.66 -2.71
C PHE A 287 -5.58 7.02 -1.94
N SER A 288 -5.71 7.00 -0.61
CA SER A 288 -4.57 7.07 0.31
C SER A 288 -4.45 5.81 1.15
N VAL A 289 -3.22 5.35 1.34
CA VAL A 289 -2.86 4.20 2.16
C VAL A 289 -2.27 4.72 3.47
N VAL A 290 -3.00 4.57 4.56
CA VAL A 290 -2.57 4.99 5.90
C VAL A 290 -1.99 3.81 6.65
N HIS A 291 -0.68 3.83 6.89
CA HIS A 291 0.04 2.75 7.54
C HIS A 291 0.04 2.89 9.05
N LEU A 292 -0.42 1.85 9.73
CA LEU A 292 -0.57 1.79 11.18
C LEU A 292 0.21 0.60 11.74
N SER A 293 0.78 0.77 12.93
CA SER A 293 1.49 -0.30 13.61
C SER A 293 0.52 -1.29 14.26
N ALA A 294 0.67 -2.58 13.96
CA ALA A 294 -0.05 -3.65 14.65
C ALA A 294 0.61 -4.00 16.00
N THR A 295 1.94 -3.81 16.09
CA THR A 295 2.76 -4.15 17.27
C THR A 295 2.85 -3.04 18.30
N ASN A 296 2.80 -1.78 17.87
CA ASN A 296 2.84 -0.59 18.72
C ASN A 296 1.73 0.39 18.33
N PRO A 297 0.47 0.16 18.73
CA PRO A 297 -0.66 1.01 18.33
C PRO A 297 -0.53 2.48 18.76
N SER A 298 0.29 2.78 19.77
CA SER A 298 0.58 4.14 20.24
C SER A 298 1.55 4.92 19.36
N SER A 299 2.18 4.29 18.36
CA SER A 299 3.08 4.98 17.41
C SER A 299 2.36 5.93 16.46
N GLY A 300 1.02 5.96 16.47
CA GLY A 300 0.27 6.80 15.54
C GLY A 300 0.26 6.28 14.10
N ILE A 301 -0.02 7.20 13.18
CA ILE A 301 0.15 7.01 11.74
C ILE A 301 1.65 7.00 11.44
N ILE A 302 2.13 5.89 10.88
CA ILE A 302 3.56 5.71 10.54
C ILE A 302 3.89 6.41 9.22
N ALA A 303 3.02 6.25 8.23
CA ALA A 303 3.18 6.83 6.91
C ALA A 303 1.82 6.96 6.22
N ILE A 304 1.74 7.88 5.25
CA ILE A 304 0.61 7.98 4.33
C ILE A 304 1.18 8.04 2.91
N GLU A 305 0.66 7.19 2.03
CA GLU A 305 0.93 7.23 0.59
C GLU A 305 -0.36 7.62 -0.14
N THR A 306 -0.27 8.44 -1.20
CA THR A 306 -1.43 8.90 -1.97
C THR A 306 -1.24 8.58 -3.44
N TYR A 307 -2.26 8.01 -4.06
CA TYR A 307 -2.25 7.57 -5.44
C TYR A 307 -3.40 8.20 -6.21
N SER A 308 -3.07 8.83 -7.33
CA SER A 308 -4.04 9.29 -8.31
C SER A 308 -4.47 8.13 -9.22
N PRO A 309 -5.70 8.14 -9.74
CA PRO A 309 -6.15 7.14 -10.70
C PRO A 309 -5.30 7.22 -11.97
N SER A 310 -4.98 6.07 -12.58
CA SER A 310 -4.16 6.02 -13.80
C SER A 310 -4.92 6.36 -15.09
N VAL A 311 -6.23 6.62 -15.02
CA VAL A 311 -7.16 6.85 -16.16
C VAL A 311 -8.24 7.93 -15.93
#